data_AF-A0A0M9GUQ5-F1
#
_entry.id   AF-A0A0M9GUQ5-F1
#
_cell.length_a   1.000
_cell.length_b   1.000
_cell.length_c   1.000
_cell.angle_alpha   90.00
_cell.angle_beta   90.00
_cell.angle_gamma   90.00
#
_symmetry.space_group_name_H-M   'P 1'
#
loop_
_entity.id
_entity.type
_entity.pdbx_description
1 polymer ?
#
loop_
_entity_poly.entity_id
_entity_poly.type
_entity_poly.pdbx_seq_one_letter_code
_entity_poly.pdbx_strand_id
1 'polypeptide(L)'
;MKTYTKEIIKNVNKIDSEKEAIILLKGVEVFWNLDKIIDDNVNHFTKNIDTYTYSIKKKHQITEVKELLMEFGNKISDNYLNTGLGEYFSKELLIYLGFDYDDIVSDIISDYAMSDEKDMTLLKNQLIDWAIEIDGYKD
;
A
#
# COMPACT_ATOMS: atom_id res chain seq x y z
N MET A 1 25.85 -14.28 -12.98
CA MET A 1 24.58 -14.24 -12.24
C MET A 1 24.47 -15.47 -11.36
N LYS A 2 24.61 -15.28 -10.05
CA LYS A 2 24.56 -16.34 -9.04
C LYS A 2 23.17 -17.00 -9.02
N THR A 3 23.10 -18.21 -8.47
CA THR A 3 21.83 -18.95 -8.33
C THR A 3 20.78 -18.17 -7.53
N TYR A 4 21.23 -17.42 -6.53
CA TYR A 4 20.39 -16.54 -5.71
C TYR A 4 19.63 -15.50 -6.55
N THR A 5 20.31 -14.72 -7.38
CA THR A 5 19.68 -13.71 -8.25
C THR A 5 18.73 -14.33 -9.28
N LYS A 6 19.02 -15.54 -9.78
CA LYS A 6 18.10 -16.26 -10.67
C LYS A 6 16.77 -16.60 -9.99
N GLU A 7 16.82 -16.95 -8.72
CA GLU A 7 15.63 -17.28 -7.94
C GLU A 7 14.78 -16.03 -7.66
N ILE A 8 15.41 -14.91 -7.30
CA ILE A 8 14.72 -13.63 -7.11
C ILE A 8 14.00 -13.22 -8.40
N ILE A 9 14.71 -13.18 -9.53
CA ILE A 9 14.13 -12.78 -10.82
C ILE A 9 12.94 -13.68 -11.19
N LYS A 10 13.03 -14.98 -10.92
CA LYS A 10 11.93 -15.91 -11.15
C LYS A 10 10.72 -15.55 -10.29
N ASN A 11 10.90 -15.22 -9.01
CA ASN A 11 9.81 -14.88 -8.10
C ASN A 11 9.20 -13.51 -8.42
N VAL A 12 10.02 -12.50 -8.74
CA VAL A 12 9.56 -11.17 -9.21
C VAL A 12 8.69 -11.29 -10.46
N ASN A 13 9.08 -12.11 -11.44
CA ASN A 13 8.29 -12.31 -12.65
C ASN A 13 6.90 -12.90 -12.39
N LYS A 14 6.69 -13.53 -11.22
CA LYS A 14 5.44 -14.16 -10.80
C LYS A 14 4.59 -13.30 -9.86
N ILE A 15 5.05 -12.11 -9.50
CA ILE A 15 4.43 -11.27 -8.45
C ILE A 15 2.96 -10.91 -8.74
N ASP A 16 2.55 -10.91 -10.01
CA ASP A 16 1.20 -10.58 -10.50
C ASP A 16 0.42 -11.80 -11.04
N SER A 17 0.96 -13.01 -10.90
CA SER A 17 0.34 -14.24 -11.42
C SER A 17 0.20 -15.34 -10.37
N GLU A 18 1.03 -15.35 -9.33
CA GLU A 18 0.89 -16.29 -8.21
C GLU A 18 0.02 -15.70 -7.10
N LYS A 19 -0.95 -16.49 -6.63
CA LYS A 19 -1.99 -16.06 -5.69
C LYS A 19 -1.41 -15.47 -4.39
N GLU A 20 -0.37 -16.10 -3.86
CA GLU A 20 0.28 -15.66 -2.62
C GLU A 20 0.94 -14.29 -2.80
N ALA A 21 1.73 -14.10 -3.86
CA ALA A 21 2.37 -12.82 -4.18
C ALA A 21 1.35 -11.70 -4.38
N ILE A 22 0.25 -11.98 -5.09
CA ILE A 22 -0.83 -11.01 -5.30
C ILE A 22 -1.45 -10.59 -3.97
N ILE A 23 -1.72 -11.54 -3.06
CA ILE A 23 -2.29 -11.25 -1.75
C ILE A 23 -1.34 -10.38 -0.94
N LEU A 24 -0.04 -10.71 -0.93
CA LEU A 24 0.96 -9.95 -0.21
C LEU A 24 1.08 -8.52 -0.74
N LEU A 25 1.22 -8.35 -2.06
CA LEU A 25 1.29 -7.04 -2.70
C LEU A 25 0.04 -6.20 -2.46
N LYS A 26 -1.15 -6.80 -2.56
CA LYS A 26 -2.42 -6.11 -2.26
C LYS A 26 -2.55 -5.75 -0.79
N GLY A 27 -2.01 -6.57 0.11
CA GLY A 27 -1.91 -6.24 1.54
C GLY A 27 -1.12 -4.95 1.73
N VAL A 28 0.08 -4.86 1.14
CA VAL A 28 0.90 -3.64 1.19
C VAL A 28 0.14 -2.44 0.63
N GLU A 29 -0.44 -2.55 -0.57
CA GLU A 29 -1.23 -1.48 -1.19
C GLU A 29 -2.36 -0.97 -0.27
N VAL A 30 -3.10 -1.86 0.38
CA VAL A 30 -4.22 -1.47 1.25
C VAL A 30 -3.73 -0.73 2.49
N PHE A 31 -2.71 -1.27 3.18
CA PHE A 31 -2.25 -0.67 4.43
C PHE A 31 -1.52 0.65 4.22
N TRP A 32 -0.74 0.78 3.15
CA TRP A 32 0.00 2.00 2.85
C TRP A 32 -0.86 3.12 2.25
N ASN A 33 -2.03 2.79 1.70
CA ASN A 33 -3.02 3.79 1.27
C ASN A 33 -4.21 3.94 2.21
N LEU A 34 -4.16 3.34 3.40
CA LEU A 34 -5.35 3.26 4.25
C LEU A 34 -5.89 4.66 4.60
N ASP A 35 -5.00 5.60 4.90
CA ASP A 35 -5.35 7.00 5.17
C ASP A 35 -6.10 7.62 4.00
N LYS A 36 -5.54 7.48 2.80
CA LYS A 36 -6.16 7.99 1.58
C LYS A 36 -7.52 7.34 1.31
N ILE A 37 -7.62 6.03 1.51
CA ILE A 37 -8.88 5.29 1.37
C ILE A 37 -9.93 5.83 2.36
N ILE A 38 -9.53 6.04 3.62
CA ILE A 38 -10.40 6.59 4.66
C ILE A 38 -10.81 8.02 4.30
N ASP A 39 -9.86 8.87 3.94
CA ASP A 39 -10.09 10.26 3.55
C ASP A 39 -11.04 10.36 2.36
N ASP A 40 -10.84 9.56 1.30
CA ASP A 40 -11.70 9.54 0.13
C ASP A 40 -13.13 9.13 0.50
N ASN A 41 -13.29 8.13 1.37
CA ASN A 41 -14.60 7.69 1.85
C ASN A 41 -15.27 8.76 2.74
N VAL A 42 -14.55 9.34 3.69
CA VAL A 42 -15.06 10.44 4.54
C VAL A 42 -15.45 11.64 3.69
N ASN A 43 -14.62 12.04 2.72
CA ASN A 43 -14.91 13.11 1.78
C ASN A 43 -16.14 12.81 0.92
N HIS A 44 -16.31 11.56 0.47
CA HIS A 44 -17.50 11.15 -0.26
C HIS A 44 -18.78 11.28 0.60
N PHE A 45 -18.76 10.77 1.83
CA PHE A 45 -19.90 10.86 2.74
C PHE A 45 -20.24 12.31 3.12
N THR A 46 -19.23 13.13 3.44
CA THR A 46 -19.42 14.53 3.82
C THR A 46 -19.92 15.41 2.67
N LYS A 47 -19.46 15.19 1.43
CA LYS A 47 -19.97 15.90 0.25
C LYS A 47 -21.42 15.57 -0.08
N ASN A 48 -21.85 14.33 0.19
CA ASN A 48 -23.20 13.87 -0.08
C ASN A 48 -24.17 14.04 1.11
N ILE A 49 -23.68 14.50 2.27
CA ILE A 49 -24.48 14.60 3.48
C ILE A 49 -25.68 15.52 3.29
N ASP A 50 -25.48 16.64 2.57
CA ASP A 50 -26.52 17.62 2.25
C ASP A 50 -27.65 16.99 1.40
N THR A 51 -27.33 15.99 0.58
CA THR A 51 -28.25 15.22 -0.27
C THR A 51 -29.03 14.17 0.53
N TYR A 52 -28.43 13.58 1.57
CA TYR A 52 -29.08 12.59 2.45
C TYR A 52 -29.95 13.24 3.54
N THR A 53 -29.63 14.48 3.92
CA THR A 53 -30.35 15.21 4.98
C THR A 53 -31.44 16.12 4.41
N TYR A 54 -32.38 15.54 3.66
CA TYR A 54 -33.51 16.22 2.99
C TYR A 54 -34.43 17.06 3.91
N SER A 55 -34.14 17.15 5.21
CA SER A 55 -34.96 17.83 6.22
C SER A 55 -34.21 18.62 7.31
N ILE A 56 -32.86 18.70 7.27
CA ILE A 56 -32.12 19.40 8.34
C ILE A 56 -32.09 20.91 8.09
N LYS A 57 -32.97 21.64 8.79
CA LYS A 57 -33.08 23.12 8.75
C LYS A 57 -31.90 23.87 9.42
N LYS A 58 -30.82 23.18 9.83
CA LYS A 58 -29.75 23.76 10.67
C LYS A 58 -28.35 23.44 10.13
N LYS A 59 -27.81 24.38 9.35
CA LYS A 59 -26.47 24.35 8.74
C LYS A 59 -25.34 23.99 9.73
N HIS A 60 -25.46 24.41 10.99
CA HIS A 60 -24.46 24.15 12.05
C HIS A 60 -24.34 22.65 12.43
N GLN A 61 -25.46 21.92 12.45
CA GLN A 61 -25.46 20.49 12.78
C GLN A 61 -24.79 19.65 11.67
N ILE A 62 -24.89 20.10 10.41
CA ILE A 62 -24.20 19.47 9.28
C ILE A 62 -22.68 19.66 9.42
N THR A 63 -22.22 20.83 9.87
CA THR A 63 -20.80 21.07 10.15
C THR A 63 -20.27 20.16 11.25
N GLU A 64 -20.97 20.05 12.39
CA GLU A 64 -20.56 19.17 13.50
C GLU A 64 -20.45 17.70 13.05
N VAL A 65 -21.39 17.21 12.24
CA VAL A 65 -21.34 15.83 11.73
C VAL A 65 -20.15 15.62 10.79
N LYS A 66 -19.80 16.61 9.94
CA LYS A 66 -18.61 16.53 9.08
C LYS A 66 -17.33 16.43 9.91
N GLU A 67 -17.19 17.27 10.93
CA GLU A 67 -16.05 17.25 11.85
C GLU A 67 -15.92 15.91 12.58
N LEU A 68 -17.03 15.37 13.10
CA LEU A 68 -17.04 14.05 13.75
C LEU A 68 -16.64 12.91 12.81
N LEU A 69 -17.06 12.94 11.54
CA LEU A 69 -16.68 11.94 10.55
C LEU A 69 -15.18 12.01 10.21
N MET A 70 -14.62 13.22 10.12
CA MET A 70 -13.18 13.41 9.92
C MET A 70 -12.38 12.93 11.14
N GLU A 71 -12.77 13.30 12.36
CA GLU A 71 -12.11 12.82 13.58
C GLU A 71 -12.17 11.30 13.71
N PHE A 72 -13.29 10.69 13.34
CA PHE A 72 -13.45 9.24 13.36
C PHE A 72 -12.56 8.55 12.31
N GLY A 73 -12.49 9.12 11.09
CA GLY A 73 -11.59 8.65 10.04
C GLY A 73 -10.13 8.64 10.49
N ASN A 74 -9.65 9.76 11.03
CA ASN A 74 -8.28 9.90 11.54
C ASN A 74 -7.99 8.86 12.63
N LYS A 75 -8.91 8.65 13.58
CA LYS A 75 -8.73 7.62 14.63
C LYS A 75 -8.65 6.20 14.09
N ILE A 76 -9.38 5.89 13.02
CA ILE A 76 -9.28 4.57 12.38
C ILE A 76 -7.92 4.43 11.69
N SER A 77 -7.55 5.42 10.88
CA SER A 77 -6.26 5.49 10.19
C SER A 77 -5.11 5.29 11.20
N ASP A 78 -5.05 6.11 12.24
CA ASP A 78 -4.03 6.05 13.29
C ASP A 78 -3.98 4.65 13.94
N ASN A 79 -5.12 4.08 14.30
CA ASN A 79 -5.14 2.75 14.94
C ASN A 79 -4.59 1.67 14.01
N TYR A 80 -4.95 1.69 12.73
CA TYR A 80 -4.54 0.66 11.78
C TYR A 80 -3.09 0.83 11.32
N LEU A 81 -2.61 2.05 11.09
CA LEU A 81 -1.20 2.29 10.78
C LEU A 81 -0.29 1.83 11.92
N ASN A 82 -0.72 2.00 13.17
CA ASN A 82 0.04 1.55 14.34
C ASN A 82 -0.04 0.03 14.61
N THR A 83 -0.71 -0.76 13.78
CA THR A 83 -0.78 -2.23 13.97
C THR A 83 0.48 -2.97 13.52
N GLY A 84 1.35 -2.34 12.74
CA GLY A 84 2.52 -3.00 12.15
C GLY A 84 2.17 -3.95 10.98
N LEU A 85 0.92 -3.95 10.51
CA LEU A 85 0.49 -4.84 9.43
C LEU A 85 1.09 -4.47 8.09
N GLY A 86 1.29 -3.18 7.81
CA GLY A 86 1.96 -2.73 6.58
C GLY A 86 3.38 -3.27 6.46
N GLU A 87 4.13 -3.20 7.56
CA GLU A 87 5.49 -3.74 7.69
C GLU A 87 5.50 -5.26 7.61
N TYR A 88 4.52 -5.92 8.24
CA TYR A 88 4.37 -7.38 8.16
C TYR A 88 4.18 -7.83 6.70
N PHE A 89 3.23 -7.26 5.97
CA PHE A 89 2.97 -7.62 4.58
C PHE A 89 4.15 -7.30 3.66
N SER A 90 4.83 -6.17 3.87
CA SER A 90 6.04 -5.81 3.12
C SER A 90 7.15 -6.85 3.34
N LYS A 91 7.39 -7.21 4.60
CA LYS A 91 8.41 -8.20 4.96
C LYS A 91 8.12 -9.59 4.38
N GLU A 92 6.88 -10.06 4.48
CA GLU A 92 6.49 -11.35 3.89
C GLU A 92 6.62 -11.34 2.36
N LEU A 93 6.34 -10.21 1.71
CA LEU A 93 6.56 -10.04 0.28
C LEU A 93 8.05 -10.12 -0.08
N LEU A 94 8.92 -9.46 0.68
CA LEU A 94 10.38 -9.54 0.48
C LEU A 94 10.89 -10.99 0.60
N ILE A 95 10.44 -11.72 1.63
CA ILE A 95 10.77 -13.12 1.85
C ILE A 95 10.31 -13.98 0.67
N TYR A 96 9.08 -13.79 0.21
CA TYR A 96 8.55 -14.50 -0.96
C TYR A 96 9.38 -14.22 -2.22
N LEU A 97 9.75 -12.95 -2.44
CA LEU A 97 10.56 -12.55 -3.58
C LEU A 97 12.01 -13.04 -3.48
N GLY A 98 12.45 -13.49 -2.29
CA GLY A 98 13.79 -13.99 -2.04
C GLY A 98 14.81 -12.89 -1.73
N PHE A 99 14.36 -11.69 -1.39
CA PHE A 99 15.24 -10.63 -0.89
C PHE A 99 15.51 -10.81 0.60
N ASP A 100 16.76 -10.57 1.00
CA ASP A 100 17.08 -10.22 2.39
C ASP A 100 16.32 -8.93 2.77
N TYR A 101 16.10 -8.66 4.06
CA TYR A 101 15.48 -7.40 4.46
C TYR A 101 16.35 -6.23 3.96
N ASP A 102 15.81 -5.48 3.01
CA ASP A 102 16.51 -4.47 2.24
C ASP A 102 15.61 -3.23 2.13
N ASP A 103 16.06 -2.13 2.74
CA ASP A 103 15.30 -0.89 2.81
C ASP A 103 14.98 -0.34 1.41
N ILE A 104 15.88 -0.51 0.44
CA ILE A 104 15.69 -0.01 -0.93
C ILE A 104 14.62 -0.82 -1.65
N VAL A 105 14.57 -2.14 -1.44
CA VAL A 105 13.49 -2.97 -2.00
C VAL A 105 12.15 -2.63 -1.37
N SER A 106 12.14 -2.40 -0.05
CA SER A 106 10.94 -1.95 0.66
C SER A 106 10.46 -0.60 0.11
N ASP A 107 11.36 0.33 -0.19
CA ASP A 107 11.02 1.62 -0.79
C ASP A 107 10.44 1.47 -2.19
N ILE A 108 11.04 0.63 -3.06
CA ILE A 108 10.51 0.34 -4.41
C ILE A 108 9.07 -0.20 -4.34
N ILE A 109 8.81 -1.14 -3.42
CA ILE A 109 7.47 -1.71 -3.23
C ILE A 109 6.50 -0.65 -2.68
N SER A 110 6.96 0.19 -1.75
CA SER A 110 6.15 1.24 -1.13
C SER A 110 5.78 2.32 -2.15
N ASP A 111 6.72 2.74 -3.00
CA ASP A 111 6.49 3.69 -4.09
C ASP A 111 5.44 3.15 -5.07
N TYR A 112 5.58 1.88 -5.49
CA TYR A 112 4.54 1.24 -6.28
C TYR A 112 3.21 1.20 -5.53
N ALA A 113 3.22 0.84 -4.24
CA ALA A 113 2.03 0.69 -3.42
C ALA A 113 1.31 2.03 -3.20
N MET A 114 2.01 3.16 -3.14
CA MET A 114 1.43 4.49 -2.94
C MET A 114 1.13 5.25 -4.25
N SER A 115 1.66 4.78 -5.39
CA SER A 115 1.43 5.42 -6.70
C SER A 115 -0.05 5.42 -7.11
N ASP A 116 -0.52 6.53 -7.67
CA ASP A 116 -1.85 6.61 -8.30
C ASP A 116 -1.96 5.75 -9.56
N GLU A 117 -0.87 5.60 -10.30
CA GLU A 117 -0.79 4.80 -11.52
C GLU A 117 0.10 3.57 -11.26
N LYS A 118 -0.53 2.39 -11.22
CA LYS A 118 0.17 1.13 -10.97
C LYS A 118 0.81 0.59 -12.25
N ASP A 119 2.14 0.69 -12.36
CA ASP A 119 2.91 0.05 -13.42
C ASP A 119 3.64 -1.19 -12.90
N MET A 120 3.05 -2.36 -13.14
CA MET A 120 3.63 -3.65 -12.76
C MET A 120 4.93 -3.96 -13.53
N THR A 121 5.06 -3.47 -14.77
CA THR A 121 6.26 -3.69 -15.58
C THR A 121 7.42 -2.90 -14.99
N LEU A 122 7.17 -1.64 -14.62
CA LEU A 122 8.17 -0.81 -13.95
C LEU A 122 8.62 -1.42 -12.62
N LEU A 123 7.67 -1.84 -11.76
CA LEU A 123 7.98 -2.49 -10.49
C LEU A 123 8.89 -3.71 -10.70
N LYS A 124 8.52 -4.61 -11.61
CA LYS A 124 9.32 -5.80 -11.92
C LYS A 124 10.73 -5.44 -12.38
N ASN A 125 10.86 -4.45 -13.26
CA ASN A 125 12.17 -4.03 -13.76
C ASN A 125 13.04 -3.47 -12.63
N GLN A 126 12.51 -2.58 -11.78
CA GLN A 126 13.26 -2.01 -10.66
C GLN A 126 13.72 -3.07 -9.67
N LEU A 127 12.86 -4.05 -9.34
CA LEU A 127 13.23 -5.17 -8.46
C LEU A 127 14.30 -6.06 -9.10
N ILE A 128 14.21 -6.34 -10.41
CA ILE A 128 15.20 -7.13 -11.14
C ILE A 128 16.55 -6.42 -11.20
N ASP A 129 16.55 -5.12 -11.50
CA ASP A 129 17.76 -4.29 -11.57
C ASP A 129 18.47 -4.30 -10.21
N TRP A 130 17.72 -4.12 -9.12
CA TRP A 130 18.27 -4.20 -7.76
C TRP A 130 18.83 -5.58 -7.42
N ALA A 131 18.13 -6.66 -7.81
CA ALA A 131 18.62 -8.02 -7.61
C ALA A 131 19.96 -8.29 -8.33
N ILE A 132 20.18 -7.66 -9.48
CA ILE A 132 21.44 -7.72 -10.24
C ILE A 132 22.53 -6.89 -9.55
N GLU A 133 22.20 -5.70 -9.05
CA GLU A 133 23.15 -4.84 -8.32
C GLU A 133 23.69 -5.52 -7.06
N ILE A 134 22.82 -6.10 -6.22
CA ILE A 134 23.23 -6.84 -5.02
C ILE A 134 24.20 -7.99 -5.37
N ASP A 135 23.97 -8.68 -6.50
CA ASP A 135 24.84 -9.79 -6.94
C ASP A 135 26.28 -9.32 -7.18
N GLY A 136 26.42 -8.16 -7.81
CA GLY A 136 27.69 -7.52 -8.16
C GLY A 136 28.46 -6.95 -6.97
N TYR A 137 27.78 -6.61 -5.86
CA TYR A 137 28.44 -6.21 -4.61
C TYR A 137 28.85 -7.39 -3.72
N LYS A 138 28.29 -8.58 -3.94
CA LYS A 138 28.61 -9.82 -3.21
C LYS A 138 29.77 -10.62 -3.84
N ASP A 139 30.50 -10.04 -4.80
CA ASP A 139 31.74 -10.58 -5.43
C ASP A 139 32.98 -9.85 -4.89
#